data_AF-A0A7C1SKI0-F1
#
_entry.id   AF-A0A7C1SKI0-F1
#
_cell.length_a   1.000
_cell.length_b   1.000
_cell.length_c   1.000
_cell.angle_alpha   90.00
_cell.angle_beta   90.00
_cell.angle_gamma   90.00
#
_symmetry.space_group_name_H-M   'P 1'
#
loop_
_entity.id
_entity.type
_entity.pdbx_description
1 polymer ?
#
loop_
_entity_poly.entity_id
_entity_poly.type
_entity_poly.pdbx_seq_one_letter_code
_entity_poly.pdbx_strand_id
1 'polypeptide(L)'
;MKNILKTLVTRKELAAVAMGQIKADKVIKNGNLIDVYTGKIRRADIAIRGERIALVGDAGHTIDDETRVIDAGGYYLSPGLMDAHIHIAA
;
A
#
# COMPACT_ATOMS: atom_id res chain seq x y z
N MET A 1 -27.02 -6.72 -7.98
CA MET A 1 -26.91 -5.37 -7.38
C MET A 1 -26.33 -5.39 -5.95
N LYS A 2 -25.34 -6.26 -5.70
CA LYS A 2 -24.53 -6.24 -4.46
C LYS A 2 -23.18 -5.59 -4.82
N ASN A 3 -22.69 -4.69 -3.96
CA ASN A 3 -21.29 -4.21 -3.90
C ASN A 3 -20.83 -3.02 -4.77
N ILE A 4 -21.54 -1.89 -4.79
CA ILE A 4 -20.89 -0.60 -5.06
C ILE A 4 -20.33 0.02 -3.77
N LEU A 5 -20.92 -0.31 -2.61
CA LEU A 5 -20.51 0.21 -1.31
C LEU A 5 -19.29 -0.49 -0.69
N LYS A 6 -18.85 -1.65 -1.21
CA LYS A 6 -17.66 -2.39 -0.71
C LYS A 6 -16.32 -1.74 -1.12
N THR A 7 -16.34 -0.77 -2.04
CA THR A 7 -15.13 -0.20 -2.64
C THR A 7 -14.67 1.09 -1.96
N LEU A 8 -15.53 1.72 -1.15
CA LEU A 8 -15.23 3.00 -0.51
C LEU A 8 -14.63 2.78 0.88
N VAL A 9 -13.32 2.49 0.92
CA VAL A 9 -12.56 2.54 2.17
C VAL A 9 -12.56 4.00 2.66
N THR A 10 -13.10 4.22 3.86
CA THR A 10 -13.21 5.57 4.41
C THR A 10 -11.87 6.04 4.98
N ARG A 11 -11.65 7.36 5.07
CA ARG A 11 -10.47 7.91 5.76
C ARG A 11 -10.37 7.44 7.22
N LYS A 12 -11.53 7.27 7.89
CA LYS A 12 -11.59 6.75 9.26
C LYS A 12 -11.09 5.31 9.35
N GLU A 13 -11.46 4.47 8.37
CA GLU A 13 -10.99 3.09 8.29
C GLU A 13 -9.49 3.02 8.00
N LEU A 14 -8.97 3.84 7.08
CA LEU A 14 -7.52 3.93 6.83
C LEU A 14 -6.75 4.34 8.09
N ALA A 15 -7.26 5.32 8.85
CA ALA A 15 -6.67 5.73 10.12
C ALA A 15 -6.70 4.59 11.15
N ALA A 16 -7.81 3.84 11.23
CA ALA A 16 -7.91 2.68 12.12
C ALA A 16 -6.90 1.58 11.76
N VAL A 17 -6.66 1.34 10.46
CA VAL A 17 -5.62 0.41 9.99
C VAL A 17 -4.23 0.92 10.34
N ALA A 18 -3.93 2.20 10.08
CA ALA A 18 -2.64 2.80 10.41
C ALA A 18 -2.32 2.74 11.92
N MET A 19 -3.35 2.86 12.77
CA MET A 19 -3.23 2.69 14.22
C MET A 19 -3.21 1.22 14.68
N GLY A 20 -3.39 0.24 13.79
CA GLY A 20 -3.42 -1.19 14.09
C GLY A 20 -4.70 -1.70 14.78
N GLN A 21 -5.73 -0.84 14.88
CA GLN A 21 -7.05 -1.18 15.45
C GLN A 21 -7.83 -2.13 14.53
N ILE A 22 -7.61 -2.00 13.23
CA ILE A 22 -8.08 -2.91 12.18
C ILE A 22 -6.84 -3.38 11.42
N LYS A 23 -6.88 -4.58 10.84
CA LYS A 23 -5.76 -5.16 10.10
C LYS A 23 -5.84 -4.83 8.62
N ALA A 24 -4.67 -4.78 7.98
CA ALA A 24 -4.55 -4.45 6.57
C ALA A 24 -4.99 -5.65 5.72
N ASP A 25 -5.48 -5.41 4.51
CA ASP A 25 -5.77 -6.52 3.58
C ASP A 25 -4.47 -7.09 3.01
N LYS A 26 -3.47 -6.21 2.84
CA LYS A 26 -2.17 -6.54 2.29
C LYS A 26 -1.08 -5.68 2.90
N VAL A 27 0.07 -6.27 3.16
CA VAL A 27 1.28 -5.54 3.54
C VAL A 27 2.44 -5.97 2.63
N ILE A 28 3.12 -5.00 2.03
CA ILE A 28 4.41 -5.23 1.35
C ILE A 28 5.50 -4.90 2.36
N LYS A 29 6.31 -5.89 2.76
CA LYS A 29 7.35 -5.74 3.79
C LYS A 29 8.75 -5.61 3.21
N ASN A 30 9.66 -5.07 4.01
CA ASN A 30 11.11 -5.12 3.82
C ASN A 30 11.58 -4.47 2.51
N GLY A 31 10.84 -3.51 1.97
CA GLY A 31 11.18 -2.86 0.70
C GLY A 31 12.13 -1.68 0.87
N ASN A 32 12.88 -1.39 -0.21
CA ASN A 32 13.63 -0.14 -0.35
C ASN A 32 12.74 0.87 -1.11
N LEU A 33 12.05 1.74 -0.39
CA LEU A 33 11.17 2.75 -0.98
C LEU A 33 11.98 3.83 -1.68
N ILE A 34 11.68 4.04 -2.96
CA ILE A 34 12.09 5.20 -3.74
C ILE A 34 11.16 6.35 -3.34
N ASP A 35 11.62 7.17 -2.40
CA ASP A 35 10.88 8.33 -1.92
C ASP A 35 11.07 9.48 -2.92
N VAL A 36 10.18 9.55 -3.91
CA VAL A 36 10.25 10.51 -5.01
C VAL A 36 10.05 11.96 -4.56
N TYR A 37 9.49 12.18 -3.36
CA TYR A 37 9.35 13.53 -2.80
C TYR A 37 10.69 14.04 -2.27
N THR A 38 11.45 13.20 -1.56
CA THR A 38 12.74 13.58 -0.97
C THR A 38 13.96 13.24 -1.84
N GLY A 39 13.78 12.44 -2.89
CA GLY A 39 14.87 11.93 -3.74
C GLY A 39 15.74 10.87 -3.06
N LYS A 40 15.31 10.29 -1.95
CA LYS A 40 16.07 9.31 -1.15
C LYS A 40 15.50 7.91 -1.28
N ILE A 41 16.36 6.93 -1.03
CA ILE A 41 15.94 5.53 -0.86
C ILE A 41 15.94 5.22 0.63
N ARG A 42 14.82 4.73 1.15
CA ARG A 42 14.69 4.37 2.58
C ARG A 42 13.95 3.06 2.77
N ARG A 43 14.23 2.36 3.86
CA ARG A 43 13.49 1.15 4.24
C ARG A 43 12.06 1.52 4.63
N ALA A 44 11.08 0.78 4.13
CA ALA A 44 9.68 0.92 4.52
C ALA A 44 8.86 -0.34 4.17
N ASP A 45 7.80 -0.55 4.94
CA ASP A 45 6.68 -1.39 4.58
C ASP A 45 5.51 -0.52 4.08
N ILE A 46 4.57 -1.14 3.36
CA ILE A 46 3.36 -0.48 2.84
C ILE A 46 2.14 -1.29 3.26
N ALA A 47 1.29 -0.71 4.12
CA ALA A 47 0.01 -1.30 4.50
C ALA A 47 -1.11 -0.79 3.59
N ILE A 48 -1.93 -1.71 3.07
CA ILE A 48 -2.96 -1.44 2.07
C ILE A 48 -4.31 -1.97 2.58
N ARG A 49 -5.35 -1.14 2.43
CA ARG A 49 -6.74 -1.50 2.68
C ARG A 49 -7.56 -1.15 1.44
N GLY A 50 -8.22 -2.14 0.86
CA GLY A 50 -8.86 -2.03 -0.45
C GLY A 50 -7.88 -1.52 -1.51
N GLU A 51 -8.20 -0.38 -2.12
CA GLU A 51 -7.42 0.27 -3.19
C GLU A 51 -6.64 1.50 -2.69
N ARG A 52 -6.36 1.56 -1.38
CA ARG A 52 -5.75 2.73 -0.74
C ARG A 52 -4.60 2.30 0.15
N ILE A 53 -3.54 3.11 0.16
CA ILE A 53 -2.44 2.98 1.11
C ILE A 53 -2.90 3.56 2.45
N ALA A 54 -2.86 2.75 3.51
CA ALA A 54 -3.19 3.18 4.87
C ALA A 54 -1.96 3.70 5.61
N LEU A 55 -0.79 3.08 5.41
CA LEU A 55 0.44 3.42 6.10
C LEU A 55 1.69 3.12 5.24
N VAL A 56 2.69 3.99 5.33
CA VAL A 56 4.03 3.83 4.76
C VAL A 56 5.04 3.98 5.89
N GLY A 57 5.78 2.93 6.22
CA GLY A 57 6.64 2.90 7.40
C GLY A 57 6.71 1.50 7.99
N ASP A 58 6.92 1.38 9.30
CA ASP A 58 6.80 0.07 9.97
C ASP A 58 5.32 -0.33 10.03
N ALA A 59 4.98 -1.44 9.38
CA ALA A 59 3.60 -1.95 9.29
C ALA A 59 3.40 -3.25 10.08
N GLY A 60 4.36 -3.65 10.93
CA GLY A 60 4.27 -4.92 11.65
C GLY A 60 3.00 -5.08 12.46
N HIS A 61 2.51 -4.02 13.11
CA HIS A 61 1.31 -4.02 13.95
C HIS A 61 0.00 -4.09 13.15
N THR A 62 0.03 -3.89 11.82
CA THR A 62 -1.16 -3.92 10.96
C THR A 62 -1.40 -5.30 10.35
N ILE A 63 -0.64 -6.33 10.74
CA ILE A 63 -0.69 -7.69 10.19
C ILE A 63 -1.40 -8.63 11.17
N ASP A 64 -2.21 -9.53 10.61
CA ASP A 64 -2.76 -10.73 11.25
C ASP A 64 -2.72 -11.92 10.28
N ASP A 65 -3.34 -13.04 10.65
CA ASP A 65 -3.36 -14.27 9.87
C ASP A 65 -4.16 -14.16 8.55
N GLU A 66 -5.05 -13.17 8.43
CA GLU A 66 -5.83 -12.92 7.19
C GLU A 66 -5.13 -11.92 6.25
N THR A 67 -4.13 -11.21 6.74
CA THR A 67 -3.39 -10.20 6.00
C THR A 67 -2.47 -10.85 4.95
N ARG A 68 -2.63 -10.48 3.67
CA ARG A 68 -1.71 -10.94 2.63
C ARG A 68 -0.37 -10.23 2.72
N VAL A 69 0.67 -10.94 3.17
CA VAL A 69 2.03 -10.40 3.23
C VAL A 69 2.79 -10.68 1.94
N ILE A 70 3.48 -9.67 1.41
CA ILE A 70 4.41 -9.76 0.28
C ILE A 70 5.78 -9.32 0.79
N ASP A 71 6.77 -10.19 0.72
CA ASP A 71 8.15 -9.84 1.08
C ASP A 71 8.87 -9.21 -0.12
N ALA A 72 9.32 -7.96 0.04
CA ALA A 72 10.09 -7.22 -0.95
C ALA A 72 11.55 -7.02 -0.49
N GLY A 73 12.04 -7.88 0.42
CA GLY A 73 13.45 -7.91 0.81
C GLY A 73 14.40 -7.93 -0.39
N GLY A 74 15.33 -6.97 -0.44
CA GLY A 74 16.28 -6.82 -1.56
C GLY A 74 15.72 -6.12 -2.80
N TYR A 75 14.40 -5.87 -2.86
CA TYR A 75 13.75 -5.16 -3.97
C TYR A 75 13.46 -3.69 -3.64
N TYR A 76 13.10 -2.93 -4.68
CA TYR A 76 12.72 -1.54 -4.58
C TYR A 76 11.21 -1.35 -4.70
N LEU A 77 10.65 -0.42 -3.92
CA LEU A 77 9.26 -0.01 -4.03
C LEU A 77 9.20 1.32 -4.76
N SER A 78 8.44 1.37 -5.86
CA SER A 78 8.17 2.57 -6.63
C SER A 78 6.65 2.79 -6.68
N PRO A 79 6.18 4.05 -6.75
CA PRO A 79 4.89 4.32 -7.36
C PRO A 79 4.80 3.64 -8.73
N GLY A 80 3.60 3.19 -9.11
CA GLY A 80 3.36 2.68 -10.45
C GLY A 80 3.73 3.74 -11.49
N LEU A 81 4.38 3.31 -12.58
CA LEU A 81 4.71 4.23 -13.67
C LEU A 81 3.41 4.74 -14.30
N MET A 82 3.37 6.03 -14.59
CA MET A 82 2.26 6.67 -15.28
C MET A 82 2.76 7.19 -16.62
N ASP A 83 2.11 6.74 -17.68
CA ASP A 83 2.37 7.25 -19.03
C ASP A 83 1.33 8.31 -19.37
N ALA A 84 1.80 9.52 -19.68
CA ALA A 84 0.93 10.64 -19.99
C ALA A 84 0.40 10.59 -21.43
N HIS A 85 1.06 9.85 -22.32
CA HIS A 85 0.74 9.90 -23.74
C HIS A 85 1.25 8.68 -24.53
N ILE A 86 0.33 7.79 -24.89
CA ILE A 86 0.60 6.65 -25.78
C ILE A 86 -0.48 6.49 -26.84
N HIS A 87 -0.11 5.85 -27.93
CA HIS A 87 -1.06 5.26 -28.88
C HIS A 87 -0.84 3.75 -28.89
N ILE A 88 -1.77 3.00 -28.28
CA ILE A 88 -1.64 1.54 -28.17
C ILE A 88 -1.83 0.84 -29.53
N ALA A 89 -2.64 1.43 -30.41
CA ALA A 89 -3.07 0.81 -31.68
C ALA A 89 -3.12 1.81 -32.85
N ALA A 90 -2.18 2.78 -32.90
CA ALA A 90 -2.07 3.66 -34.07
C ALA A 90 -1.80 2.86 -35.36
#